data_AF-A0A957S5Q3-F1
#
_entry.id   AF-A0A957S5Q3-F1
#
_cell.length_a   1.000
_cell.length_b   1.000
_cell.length_c   1.000
_cell.angle_alpha   90.00
_cell.angle_beta   90.00
_cell.angle_gamma   90.00
#
_symmetry.space_group_name_H-M   'P 1'
#
loop_
_entity.id
_entity.type
_entity.pdbx_description
1 polymer ?
#
loop_
_entity_poly.entity_id
_entity_poly.type
_entity_poly.pdbx_seq_one_letter_code
_entity_poly.pdbx_strand_id
1 'polypeptide(L)' 'MRFLEGYRSVRAISDEALQWMPLMLRVHHVVTFAKLHRTLTPAPPEGEVASLARLRVRLLEKMQAYRVGFASWA' A
#
# COMPACT_ATOMS: atom_id res chain seq x y z
N MET A 1 0.00 -20.07 9.36
CA MET A 1 -0.71 -21.03 8.48
C MET A 1 -2.24 -21.02 8.62
N ARG A 2 -2.83 -20.62 9.78
CA ARG A 2 -4.30 -20.65 10.00
C ARG A 2 -5.18 -19.96 8.96
N PHE A 3 -4.72 -18.87 8.33
CA PHE A 3 -5.51 -18.19 7.29
C PHE A 3 -5.71 -19.06 6.04
N LEU A 4 -4.66 -19.72 5.55
CA LEU A 4 -4.73 -20.54 4.34
C LEU A 4 -5.60 -21.78 4.56
N GLU A 5 -5.47 -22.41 5.73
CA GLU A 5 -6.33 -23.53 6.14
C GLU A 5 -7.81 -23.14 6.13
N GLY A 6 -8.15 -22.00 6.75
CA GLY A 6 -9.52 -21.49 6.78
C GLY A 6 -10.03 -21.02 5.42
N TYR A 7 -9.16 -20.45 4.56
CA TYR A 7 -9.57 -20.05 3.21
C TYR A 7 -9.85 -21.27 2.33
N ARG A 8 -9.00 -22.30 2.43
CA ARG A 8 -9.12 -23.55 1.67
C ARG A 8 -10.36 -24.36 2.01
N SER A 9 -10.95 -24.18 3.20
CA SER A 9 -12.22 -24.83 3.55
C SER A 9 -13.42 -24.28 2.77
N VAL A 10 -13.30 -23.08 2.17
CA VAL A 10 -14.38 -22.42 1.43
C VAL A 10 -14.05 -22.29 -0.06
N ARG A 11 -12.77 -22.12 -0.42
CA ARG A 11 -12.35 -21.92 -1.82
C ARG A 11 -11.02 -22.61 -2.14
N ALA A 12 -11.01 -23.34 -3.25
CA ALA A 12 -9.79 -23.97 -3.75
C ALA A 12 -8.77 -22.90 -4.20
N ILE A 13 -7.54 -23.02 -3.68
CA ILE A 13 -6.37 -22.25 -4.11
C ILE A 13 -5.16 -23.16 -4.10
N SER A 14 -4.51 -23.29 -5.25
CA SER A 14 -3.35 -24.17 -5.43
C SER A 14 -2.08 -23.53 -4.86
N ASP A 15 -1.06 -24.36 -4.58
CA ASP A 15 0.23 -23.85 -4.08
C ASP A 15 0.98 -23.08 -5.17
N GLU A 16 0.79 -23.42 -6.44
CA GLU A 16 1.33 -22.67 -7.59
C GLU A 16 0.78 -21.25 -7.63
N ALA A 17 -0.49 -21.05 -7.28
CA ALA A 17 -1.08 -19.72 -7.18
C ALA A 17 -0.42 -18.88 -6.06
N LEU A 18 -0.01 -19.52 -4.96
CA LEU A 18 0.66 -18.85 -3.84
C LEU A 18 2.06 -18.36 -4.20
N GLN A 19 2.71 -18.96 -5.20
CA GLN A 19 4.02 -18.50 -5.69
C GLN A 19 3.97 -17.07 -6.24
N TRP A 20 2.80 -16.58 -6.66
CA TRP A 20 2.62 -15.21 -7.15
C TRP A 20 2.48 -14.16 -6.04
N MET A 21 2.34 -14.55 -4.77
CA MET A 21 2.17 -13.61 -3.65
C MET A 21 3.25 -12.52 -3.59
N PRO A 22 4.56 -12.80 -3.79
CA PRO A 22 5.58 -11.76 -3.79
C PRO A 22 5.39 -10.73 -4.91
N LEU A 23 4.95 -11.15 -6.10
CA LEU A 23 4.63 -10.23 -7.19
C LEU A 23 3.38 -9.41 -6.84
N MET A 24 2.33 -10.03 -6.32
CA MET A 24 1.10 -9.34 -5.93
C MET A 24 1.36 -8.30 -4.84
N LEU A 25 2.26 -8.58 -3.90
CA LEU A 25 2.71 -7.60 -2.90
C LEU A 25 3.43 -6.41 -3.55
N ARG A 26 4.33 -6.66 -4.51
CA ARG A 26 5.00 -5.58 -5.26
C ARG A 26 3.99 -4.71 -6.02
N VAL A 27 3.04 -5.33 -6.72
CA VAL A 27 1.95 -4.61 -7.42
C VAL A 27 1.11 -3.80 -6.42
N HIS A 28 0.74 -4.40 -5.29
CA HIS A 28 0.01 -3.71 -4.23
C HIS A 28 0.75 -2.47 -3.72
N HIS A 29 2.08 -2.56 -3.54
CA HIS A 29 2.91 -1.42 -3.15
C HIS A 29 2.89 -0.31 -4.20
N VAL A 30 3.02 -0.64 -5.50
CA VAL A 30 2.95 0.33 -6.60
C VAL A 30 1.59 1.03 -6.64
N VAL A 31 0.50 0.26 -6.58
CA VAL A 31 -0.88 0.81 -6.58
C VAL A 31 -1.11 1.70 -5.36
N THR A 32 -0.63 1.29 -4.19
CA THR A 32 -0.76 2.08 -2.95
C THR A 32 0.00 3.39 -3.04
N PHE A 33 1.23 3.36 -3.57
CA PHE A 33 1.99 4.59 -3.82
C PHE A 33 1.29 5.52 -4.79
N ALA A 34 0.76 5.01 -5.90
CA ALA A 34 0.01 5.82 -6.87
C ALA A 34 -1.23 6.50 -6.23
N LYS A 35 -1.95 5.78 -5.37
CA LYS A 35 -3.08 6.33 -4.61
C LYS A 35 -2.62 7.45 -3.65
N LEU A 36 -1.55 7.22 -2.90
CA LEU A 36 -0.98 8.23 -1.99
C LEU A 36 -0.53 9.47 -2.74
N HIS A 37 0.18 9.29 -3.86
CA HIS A 37 0.63 10.38 -4.71
C HIS A 37 -0.56 11.21 -5.19
N ARG A 38 -1.58 10.56 -5.78
CA ARG A 38 -2.79 11.24 -6.26
C ARG A 38 -3.49 12.06 -5.18
N THR A 39 -3.55 11.54 -3.95
CA THR A 39 -4.18 12.23 -2.82
C THR A 39 -3.36 13.42 -2.31
N LEU A 40 -2.04 13.35 -2.38
CA LEU A 40 -1.14 14.34 -1.78
C LEU A 40 -0.60 15.39 -2.76
N THR A 41 -0.62 15.13 -4.08
CA THR A 41 -0.16 16.09 -5.09
C THR A 41 -0.94 17.41 -5.11
N PRO A 42 -2.28 17.44 -4.94
CA PRO A 42 -2.98 18.71 -4.80
C PRO A 42 -2.47 19.49 -3.58
N ALA A 43 -2.44 20.82 -3.73
CA ALA A 43 -2.15 21.71 -2.60
C ALA A 43 -3.15 21.44 -1.46
N PRO A 44 -2.72 21.51 -0.18
CA PRO A 44 -3.65 21.40 0.92
C PRO A 44 -4.73 22.49 0.82
N PRO A 45 -6.00 22.17 1.10
CA PRO A 45 -7.06 23.16 1.05
C PRO A 45 -6.83 24.26 2.09
N GLU A 46 -7.19 25.50 1.74
CA GLU A 46 -7.20 26.60 2.71
C GLU A 46 -8.16 26.28 3.86
N GLY A 47 -7.72 26.46 5.10
CA GLY A 47 -8.53 26.15 6.28
C GLY A 47 -8.61 24.66 6.66
N GLU A 48 -7.65 23.83 6.22
CA GLU A 48 -7.58 22.43 6.63
C GLU A 48 -7.61 22.28 8.17
N VAL A 49 -8.54 21.48 8.67
CA VAL A 49 -8.67 21.23 10.12
C VAL A 49 -7.43 20.48 10.64
N ALA A 50 -7.02 20.77 11.88
CA ALA A 50 -5.76 20.28 12.44
C ALA A 50 -5.59 18.75 12.44
N SER A 51 -6.69 17.99 12.52
CA SER A 51 -6.66 16.52 12.41
C SER A 51 -6.26 16.03 11.01
N LEU A 52 -6.73 16.71 9.96
CA LEU A 52 -6.40 16.41 8.57
C LEU A 52 -4.96 16.82 8.24
N ALA A 53 -4.50 17.97 8.74
CA ALA A 53 -3.10 18.39 8.59
C ALA A 53 -2.13 17.36 9.21
N ARG A 54 -2.43 16.85 10.41
CA ARG A 54 -1.63 15.77 11.04
C ARG A 54 -1.67 14.47 10.23
N LEU A 55 -2.83 14.11 9.69
CA LEU A 55 -2.94 12.94 8.81
C LEU A 55 -2.11 13.12 7.54
N ARG A 56 -2.15 14.30 6.92
CA ARG A 56 -1.40 14.63 5.71
C ARG A 56 0.10 14.45 5.92
N VAL A 57 0.65 14.93 7.05
CA VAL A 57 2.07 14.73 7.40
C VAL A 57 2.42 13.23 7.44
N ARG A 58 1.63 12.42 8.13
CA ARG A 58 1.86 10.96 8.21
C ARG A 58 1.77 10.26 6.85
N LEU A 59 0.86 10.72 5.99
CA LEU A 59 0.74 10.20 4.63
C LEU A 59 1.94 10.60 3.75
N LEU A 60 2.48 11.82 3.92
CA LEU A 60 3.70 12.27 3.24
C LEU A 60 4.91 11.44 3.67
N GLU A 61 5.06 11.17 4.97
CA GLU A 61 6.10 10.27 5.49
C GLU A 61 5.97 8.87 4.88
N LYS A 62 4.75 8.33 4.80
CA LYS A 62 4.50 7.03 4.18
C LYS A 62 4.84 7.03 2.69
N MET A 63 4.49 8.10 1.97
CA MET A 63 4.86 8.27 0.56
C MET A 63 6.38 8.32 0.39
N GLN A 64 7.10 8.99 1.29
CA GLN A 64 8.56 9.04 1.27
C GLN A 64 9.18 7.65 1.55
N ALA A 65 8.63 6.89 2.49
CA ALA A 65 9.07 5.52 2.75
C ALA A 65 8.93 4.62 1.51
N TYR A 66 7.86 4.77 0.72
CA TYR A 66 7.72 4.07 -0.57
C TYR A 66 8.79 4.51 -1.57
N ARG A 67 9.07 5.80 -1.71
CA ARG A 67 10.12 6.31 -2.61
C ARG A 67 11.49 5.71 -2.29
N VAL A 68 11.87 5.72 -1.01
CA VAL A 68 13.13 5.12 -0.53
C VAL A 68 13.14 3.62 -0.77
N GLY A 69 12.05 2.92 -0.42
CA GLY A 69 11.95 1.48 -0.62
C GLY A 69 12.08 1.08 -2.10
N PHE A 70 11.43 1.80 -3.01
CA PHE A 70 11.56 1.52 -4.44
C PHE A 70 12.96 1.80 -4.98
N ALA A 71 13.65 2.84 -4.48
CA ALA A 71 15.04 3.09 -4.86
C ALA A 71 15.99 1.96 -4.44
N SER A 72 15.67 1.25 -3.34
CA SER A 72 16.43 0.05 -2.91
C SER A 72 16.05 -1.24 -3.64
N TRP A 73 15.04 -1.21 -4.52
CA TRP A 73 14.62 -2.38 -5.31
C TRP A 73 15.16 -2.37 -6.75
N ALA A 74 15.80 -1.26 -7.15
CA ALA A 74 16.50 -1.10 -8.42
C ALA A 74 17.93 -1.64 -8.32
#